data_AF-A0A316DTW2-F1
#
_entry.id   AF-A0A316DTW2-F1
#
_cell.length_a   1.000
_cell.length_b   1.000
_cell.length_c   1.000
_cell.angle_alpha   90.00
_cell.angle_beta   90.00
_cell.angle_gamma   90.00
#
_symmetry.space_group_name_H-M   'P 1'
#
loop_
_entity.id
_entity.type
_entity.pdbx_description
1 polymer ?
#
loop_
_entity_poly.entity_id
_entity_poly.type
_entity_poly.pdbx_seq_one_letter_code
_entity_poly.pdbx_strand_id
1 'polypeptide(L)'
;MYTYLAVLSSDSLTRDKYLLTIEVLEQGIKENALRGMPSLIEHDFHRPLGWIFPFGLFIEPKISKTIGNFLVCETDKDAKLIFPKIEDYWQYINHESCKNHIGTFKKLLDDNYSKDGSFIDKGCVSYNLPNIVEKVFPKLFEKIDKSGLIFLDDILEQFDYVGSGVFKSKSNEFSIFCHQYFNRNLSLINNFNTYFIDEFIRLNSEENVTLRIAIDRNLIGLSETFRGTLEFDYWWGPKFNNDISNLPNQVTRYQSNENQKMFSEVKGTEFWWKADGDEKTLEVEEIREKPSLGINEETYGCRYIHSIYNNPEKEFIHFDGAIRTYTEEQILKRWDLSINKAGKNTLYTKLFRIDGKLELADWKKLCILYYKSNPLIFEYFGAQEEYNNLVNSTKKESKQTNYIPNKINIQDGVRLFVSYFNKSDNYDLFERKVINPDIIKFGNDETINVIEYDIIEIEKCIRRNGGELEYPNEVEYVKPFDYYTNYPIIIHGSKNLTTLVKNTLNAFRTIFEIQNQTLNKTISFTIGKWMILK
;
A
#
# COMPACT_ATOMS: atom_id res chain seq x y z
N MET A 1 16.87 5.55 15.07
CA MET A 1 16.00 5.72 13.89
C MET A 1 16.81 6.22 12.71
N TYR A 2 16.77 5.51 11.60
CA TYR A 2 17.48 5.88 10.39
C TYR A 2 16.54 6.59 9.41
N THR A 3 17.04 7.61 8.71
CA THR A 3 16.25 8.36 7.70
C THR A 3 16.75 8.05 6.31
N TYR A 4 15.84 7.66 5.40
CA TYR A 4 16.13 7.44 3.99
C TYR A 4 15.26 8.34 3.13
N LEU A 5 15.86 9.05 2.18
CA LEU A 5 15.13 9.74 1.12
C LEU A 5 14.74 8.73 0.04
N ALA A 6 13.47 8.71 -0.35
CA ALA A 6 12.99 7.81 -1.40
C ALA A 6 11.90 8.43 -2.27
N VAL A 7 11.77 7.87 -3.47
CA VAL A 7 10.59 8.06 -4.32
C VAL A 7 9.49 7.15 -3.79
N LEU A 8 8.34 7.73 -3.44
CA LEU A 8 7.19 7.00 -2.90
C LEU A 8 6.29 6.44 -4.01
N SER A 9 6.10 7.23 -5.07
CA SER A 9 5.21 6.92 -6.19
C SER A 9 5.54 7.83 -7.37
N SER A 10 5.06 7.46 -8.57
CA SER A 10 5.20 8.26 -9.78
C SER A 10 4.00 8.12 -10.69
N ASP A 11 3.89 9.01 -11.66
CA ASP A 11 2.92 8.95 -12.76
C ASP A 11 3.39 8.04 -13.91
N SER A 12 4.36 7.17 -13.66
CA SER A 12 4.69 6.09 -14.60
C SER A 12 3.60 5.02 -14.56
N LEU A 13 3.36 4.39 -15.72
CA LEU A 13 2.43 3.27 -15.82
C LEU A 13 2.88 2.14 -14.87
N THR A 14 2.01 1.78 -13.91
CA THR A 14 2.26 0.65 -13.02
C THR A 14 2.17 -0.66 -13.82
N ARG A 15 2.64 -1.78 -13.26
CA ARG A 15 2.55 -3.06 -13.99
C ARG A 15 1.11 -3.57 -14.07
N ASP A 16 0.23 -3.11 -13.18
CA ASP A 16 -1.22 -3.31 -13.25
C ASP A 16 -1.90 -2.38 -14.25
N LYS A 17 -1.12 -1.62 -15.03
CA LYS A 17 -1.57 -0.68 -16.05
C LYS A 17 -2.40 0.47 -15.50
N TYR A 18 -2.19 0.81 -14.22
CA TYR A 18 -2.74 2.03 -13.63
C TYR A 18 -1.77 3.19 -13.84
N LEU A 19 -2.32 4.39 -13.96
CA LEU A 19 -1.57 5.64 -14.01
C LEU A 19 -2.03 6.49 -12.83
N LEU A 20 -1.12 6.81 -11.92
CA LEU A 20 -1.40 7.79 -10.87
C LEU A 20 -1.24 9.18 -11.48
N THR A 21 -2.34 9.92 -11.64
CA THR A 21 -2.28 11.27 -12.20
C THR A 21 -1.51 12.20 -11.26
N ILE A 22 -1.00 13.30 -11.79
CA ILE A 22 -0.34 14.35 -11.00
C ILE A 22 -1.25 14.83 -9.85
N GLU A 23 -2.56 14.91 -10.09
CA GLU A 23 -3.55 15.28 -9.08
C GLU A 23 -3.59 14.26 -7.93
N VAL A 24 -3.57 12.96 -8.23
CA VAL A 24 -3.52 11.90 -7.20
C VAL A 24 -2.20 11.96 -6.41
N LEU A 25 -1.08 12.20 -7.10
CA LEU A 25 0.22 12.36 -6.46
C LEU A 25 0.24 13.58 -5.53
N GLU A 26 -0.29 14.72 -5.97
CA GLU A 26 -0.38 15.95 -5.19
C GLU A 26 -1.30 15.79 -3.97
N GLN A 27 -2.47 15.18 -4.16
CA GLN A 27 -3.41 14.87 -3.07
C GLN A 27 -2.74 13.99 -2.01
N GLY A 28 -1.96 12.98 -2.43
CA GLY A 28 -1.21 12.12 -1.51
C GLY A 28 -0.20 12.91 -0.65
N ILE A 29 0.47 13.92 -1.22
CA ILE A 29 1.32 14.83 -0.44
C ILE A 29 0.46 15.70 0.48
N LYS A 30 -0.59 16.34 -0.04
CA LYS A 30 -1.44 17.27 0.72
C LYS A 30 -2.03 16.62 1.98
N GLU A 31 -2.48 15.37 1.88
CA GLU A 31 -3.08 14.63 3.00
C GLU A 31 -2.05 14.18 4.04
N ASN A 32 -0.83 13.85 3.60
CA ASN A 32 0.13 13.13 4.44
C ASN A 32 1.38 13.95 4.79
N ALA A 33 1.64 15.12 4.19
CA ALA A 33 2.90 15.82 4.41
C ALA A 33 3.11 16.34 5.83
N LEU A 34 2.01 16.65 6.53
CA LEU A 34 2.05 17.19 7.88
C LEU A 34 1.94 16.11 8.96
N ARG A 35 1.16 15.06 8.71
CA ARG A 35 0.95 13.96 9.66
C ARG A 35 1.96 12.82 9.46
N GLY A 36 2.37 12.60 8.22
CA GLY A 36 3.01 11.38 7.75
C GLY A 36 2.04 10.21 7.73
N MET A 37 2.58 9.03 7.39
CA MET A 37 1.82 7.79 7.28
C MET A 37 2.67 6.59 7.73
N PRO A 38 2.04 5.48 8.14
CA PRO A 38 2.76 4.28 8.55
C PRO A 38 3.66 3.70 7.45
N SER A 39 4.84 3.22 7.83
CA SER A 39 5.62 2.28 7.03
C SER A 39 5.44 0.88 7.61
N LEU A 40 4.94 -0.06 6.81
CA LEU A 40 4.53 -1.39 7.25
C LEU A 40 5.29 -2.45 6.43
N ILE A 41 5.60 -3.59 7.05
CA ILE A 41 6.10 -4.75 6.31
C ILE A 41 4.93 -5.42 5.62
N GLU A 42 4.98 -5.57 4.30
CA GLU A 42 3.94 -6.23 3.50
C GLU A 42 2.54 -5.62 3.72
N HIS A 43 2.41 -4.30 3.92
CA HIS A 43 1.11 -3.65 4.17
C HIS A 43 0.34 -4.20 5.40
N ASP A 44 1.01 -4.88 6.33
CA ASP A 44 0.40 -5.43 7.54
C ASP A 44 0.52 -4.45 8.72
N PHE A 45 -0.61 -3.93 9.20
CA PHE A 45 -0.65 -3.01 10.35
C PHE A 45 -0.17 -3.64 11.65
N HIS A 46 -0.16 -4.97 11.75
CA HIS A 46 0.45 -5.68 12.87
C HIS A 46 1.98 -5.72 12.80
N ARG A 47 2.56 -5.29 11.67
CA ARG A 47 4.00 -5.41 11.38
C ARG A 47 4.59 -4.05 11.02
N PRO A 48 4.58 -3.11 11.99
CA PRO A 48 5.15 -1.79 11.78
C PRO A 48 6.66 -1.85 11.54
N LEU A 49 7.12 -1.13 10.52
CA LEU A 49 8.53 -0.93 10.20
C LEU A 49 9.02 0.45 10.64
N GLY A 50 8.14 1.46 10.53
CA GLY A 50 8.53 2.83 10.74
C GLY A 50 7.47 3.84 10.32
N TRP A 51 7.91 5.01 9.90
CA TRP A 51 7.04 6.12 9.53
C TRP A 51 7.52 6.79 8.26
N ILE A 52 6.60 7.27 7.44
CA ILE A 52 6.88 7.96 6.18
C ILE A 52 6.40 9.40 6.31
N PHE A 53 7.26 10.35 5.98
CA PHE A 53 6.88 11.75 5.78
C PHE A 53 7.04 12.12 4.31
N PRO A 54 5.97 12.03 3.50
CA PRO A 54 5.95 12.65 2.18
C PRO A 54 6.21 14.13 2.34
N PHE A 55 7.11 14.73 1.55
CA PHE A 55 7.39 16.16 1.71
C PHE A 55 7.42 16.92 0.40
N GLY A 56 7.29 16.25 -0.74
CA GLY A 56 6.97 16.98 -1.95
C GLY A 56 6.73 16.15 -3.20
N LEU A 57 6.25 16.87 -4.21
CA LEU A 57 6.01 16.42 -5.56
C LEU A 57 7.09 17.03 -6.46
N PHE A 58 7.95 16.16 -7.00
CA PHE A 58 8.98 16.50 -7.96
C PHE A 58 8.49 16.21 -9.37
N ILE A 59 8.41 17.25 -10.20
CA ILE A 59 7.97 17.19 -11.58
C ILE A 59 9.16 17.49 -12.47
N GLU A 60 9.44 16.60 -13.40
CA GLU A 60 10.43 16.77 -14.46
C GLU A 60 9.78 16.35 -15.80
N PRO A 61 10.40 16.63 -16.96
CA PRO A 61 9.80 16.22 -18.22
C PRO A 61 9.51 14.73 -18.23
N LYS A 62 8.28 14.39 -18.66
CA LYS A 62 7.77 13.02 -18.84
C LYS A 62 7.51 12.24 -17.55
N ILE A 63 7.84 12.77 -16.37
CA ILE A 63 7.60 12.05 -15.12
C ILE A 63 7.44 12.98 -13.92
N SER A 64 6.47 12.65 -13.09
CA SER A 64 6.19 13.28 -11.80
C SER A 64 6.32 12.24 -10.70
N LYS A 65 6.93 12.62 -9.59
CA LYS A 65 7.28 11.72 -8.48
C LYS A 65 6.93 12.36 -7.15
N THR A 66 6.26 11.61 -6.28
CA THR A 66 6.19 11.98 -4.86
C THR A 66 7.45 11.50 -4.17
N ILE A 67 8.07 12.37 -3.37
CA ILE A 67 9.25 12.04 -2.58
C ILE A 67 8.94 12.19 -1.09
N GLY A 68 9.59 11.37 -0.29
CA GLY A 68 9.40 11.37 1.15
C GLY A 68 10.59 10.81 1.90
N ASN A 69 10.58 11.04 3.20
CA ASN A 69 11.54 10.48 4.14
C ASN A 69 10.93 9.23 4.79
N PHE A 70 11.62 8.09 4.65
CA PHE A 70 11.37 6.88 5.42
C PHE A 70 12.17 6.94 6.70
N LEU A 71 11.47 6.87 7.82
CA LEU A 71 12.03 6.74 9.15
C LEU A 71 11.90 5.27 9.57
N VAL A 72 13.01 4.54 9.58
CA VAL A 72 13.02 3.12 9.94
C VAL A 72 13.41 2.97 11.41
N CYS A 73 12.63 2.18 12.14
CA CYS A 73 12.93 1.86 13.53
C CYS A 73 14.05 0.81 13.57
N GLU A 74 15.14 1.10 14.30
CA GLU A 74 16.27 0.18 14.45
C GLU A 74 16.43 -0.32 15.88
N THR A 75 15.77 0.33 16.84
CA THR A 75 15.88 0.03 18.26
C THR A 75 14.50 -0.02 18.92
N ASP A 76 14.40 -0.71 20.06
CA ASP A 76 13.17 -0.73 20.87
C ASP A 76 12.71 0.67 21.31
N LYS A 77 13.66 1.60 21.47
CA LYS A 77 13.36 3.00 21.80
C LYS A 77 12.67 3.71 20.65
N ASP A 78 13.08 3.44 19.40
CA ASP A 78 12.39 3.93 18.21
C ASP A 78 10.99 3.33 18.10
N ALA A 79 10.88 2.01 18.29
CA ALA A 79 9.60 1.29 18.23
C ALA A 79 8.58 1.83 19.24
N LYS A 80 9.00 2.05 20.50
CA LYS A 80 8.16 2.66 21.54
C LYS A 80 7.67 4.07 21.20
N LEU A 81 8.38 4.80 20.34
CA LEU A 81 7.99 6.13 19.89
C LEU A 81 7.05 6.08 18.67
N ILE A 82 7.26 5.14 17.75
CA ILE A 82 6.56 5.11 16.46
C ILE A 82 5.32 4.22 16.47
N PHE A 83 5.35 3.06 17.13
CA PHE A 83 4.25 2.10 17.05
C PHE A 83 2.92 2.65 17.61
N PRO A 84 2.91 3.40 18.74
CA PRO A 84 1.68 4.08 19.18
C PRO A 84 1.12 5.05 18.15
N LYS A 85 1.99 5.75 17.39
CA LYS A 85 1.54 6.68 16.33
C LYS A 85 0.86 5.97 15.16
N ILE A 86 1.25 4.72 14.88
CA ILE A 86 0.62 3.90 13.83
C ILE A 86 -0.79 3.50 14.27
N GLU A 87 -0.94 3.13 15.54
CA GLU A 87 -2.26 2.84 16.12
C GLU A 87 -3.14 4.10 16.11
N ASP A 88 -2.63 5.23 16.60
CA ASP A 88 -3.35 6.52 16.59
C ASP A 88 -3.77 6.93 15.17
N TYR A 89 -2.90 6.71 14.18
CA TYR A 89 -3.20 6.99 12.78
C TYR A 89 -4.32 6.10 12.25
N TRP A 90 -4.26 4.80 12.52
CA TRP A 90 -5.31 3.86 12.10
C TRP A 90 -6.66 4.25 12.73
N GLN A 91 -6.68 4.53 14.03
CA GLN A 91 -7.88 4.99 14.74
C GLN A 91 -8.41 6.31 14.16
N TYR A 92 -7.52 7.27 13.87
CA TYR A 92 -7.88 8.55 13.27
C TYR A 92 -8.51 8.38 11.88
N ILE A 93 -7.85 7.67 10.96
CA ILE A 93 -8.36 7.47 9.59
C ILE A 93 -9.72 6.78 9.64
N ASN A 94 -9.83 5.75 10.48
CA ASN A 94 -11.07 5.03 10.65
C ASN A 94 -12.19 5.93 11.21
N HIS A 95 -11.89 6.73 12.24
CA HIS A 95 -12.84 7.68 12.80
C HIS A 95 -13.30 8.71 11.77
N GLU A 96 -12.37 9.33 11.04
CA GLU A 96 -12.68 10.35 10.04
C GLU A 96 -13.54 9.80 8.90
N SER A 97 -13.26 8.58 8.43
CA SER A 97 -14.08 7.89 7.43
C SER A 97 -15.49 7.57 7.95
N CYS A 98 -15.61 7.13 9.21
CA CYS A 98 -16.87 6.60 9.74
C CYS A 98 -17.81 7.66 10.35
N LYS A 99 -17.28 8.74 10.93
CA LYS A 99 -18.02 9.64 11.84
C LYS A 99 -19.32 10.20 11.25
N ASN A 100 -19.34 10.49 9.95
CA ASN A 100 -20.50 11.09 9.29
C ASN A 100 -21.61 10.07 8.96
N HIS A 101 -21.33 8.77 9.06
CA HIS A 101 -22.26 7.70 8.66
C HIS A 101 -22.84 6.93 9.85
N ILE A 102 -22.38 7.18 11.08
CA ILE A 102 -22.88 6.53 12.30
C ILE A 102 -24.39 6.73 12.47
N GLY A 103 -24.90 7.93 12.17
CA GLY A 103 -26.34 8.23 12.23
C GLY A 103 -27.17 7.41 11.23
N THR A 104 -26.64 7.23 10.01
CA THR A 104 -27.26 6.41 8.97
C THR A 104 -27.37 4.96 9.40
N PHE A 105 -26.30 4.37 9.93
CA PHE A 105 -26.32 3.00 10.43
C PHE A 105 -27.33 2.79 11.56
N LYS A 106 -27.38 3.70 12.54
CA LYS A 106 -28.37 3.62 13.64
C LYS A 106 -29.79 3.58 13.11
N LYS A 107 -30.09 4.36 12.08
CA LYS A 107 -31.42 4.40 11.46
C LYS A 107 -31.73 3.14 10.65
N LEU A 108 -30.77 2.65 9.85
CA LEU A 108 -30.99 1.52 8.96
C LEU A 108 -30.98 0.16 9.67
N LEU A 109 -30.14 -0.01 10.69
CA LEU A 109 -30.08 -1.25 11.47
C LEU A 109 -31.21 -1.34 12.49
N ASP A 110 -31.74 -0.20 12.96
CA ASP A 110 -32.84 -0.10 13.91
C ASP A 110 -32.64 -1.02 15.13
N ASP A 111 -33.53 -1.99 15.36
CA ASP A 111 -33.44 -2.98 16.45
C ASP A 111 -32.16 -3.84 16.42
N ASN A 112 -31.49 -3.95 15.28
CA ASN A 112 -30.24 -4.71 15.15
C ASN A 112 -29.00 -3.90 15.55
N TYR A 113 -29.13 -2.60 15.81
CA TYR A 113 -28.02 -1.76 16.25
C TYR A 113 -27.68 -2.00 17.73
N SER A 114 -26.39 -2.16 18.04
CA SER A 114 -25.88 -2.18 19.42
C SER A 114 -24.79 -1.14 19.65
N LYS A 115 -24.63 -0.70 20.90
CA LYS A 115 -23.48 0.12 21.30
C LYS A 115 -22.19 -0.70 21.42
N ASP A 116 -22.29 -2.02 21.49
CA ASP A 116 -21.13 -2.93 21.59
C ASP A 116 -20.45 -3.16 20.23
N GLY A 117 -21.11 -2.77 19.13
CA GLY A 117 -20.51 -2.85 17.81
C GLY A 117 -19.51 -1.72 17.55
N SER A 118 -18.58 -1.96 16.64
CA SER A 118 -17.52 -1.02 16.28
C SER A 118 -17.64 -0.61 14.81
N PHE A 119 -17.21 0.62 14.49
CA PHE A 119 -17.17 1.08 13.11
C PHE A 119 -15.77 0.90 12.53
N ILE A 120 -15.70 0.46 11.28
CA ILE A 120 -14.45 0.25 10.55
C ILE A 120 -14.61 0.66 9.08
N ASP A 121 -13.64 1.38 8.52
CA ASP A 121 -13.52 1.59 7.08
C ASP A 121 -12.79 0.39 6.45
N LYS A 122 -13.50 -0.35 5.60
CA LYS A 122 -13.02 -1.60 4.98
C LYS A 122 -13.32 -1.61 3.48
N GLY A 123 -12.95 -0.53 2.79
CA GLY A 123 -13.36 -0.28 1.40
C GLY A 123 -14.78 0.28 1.30
N CYS A 124 -15.60 0.13 2.35
CA CYS A 124 -16.71 1.00 2.63
C CYS A 124 -16.86 1.15 4.15
N VAL A 125 -17.59 2.18 4.58
CA VAL A 125 -17.86 2.40 6.00
C VAL A 125 -18.73 1.25 6.50
N SER A 126 -18.23 0.56 7.51
CA SER A 126 -18.77 -0.71 7.97
C SER A 126 -19.00 -0.72 9.48
N TYR A 127 -19.93 -1.57 9.89
CA TYR A 127 -20.29 -1.82 11.28
C TYR A 127 -20.03 -3.29 11.60
N ASN A 128 -19.16 -3.52 12.58
CA ASN A 128 -18.74 -4.82 13.05
C ASN A 128 -19.46 -5.16 14.36
N LEU A 129 -20.32 -6.17 14.32
CA LEU A 129 -21.02 -6.72 15.48
C LEU A 129 -21.29 -8.21 15.24
N PRO A 130 -21.10 -9.09 16.23
CA PRO A 130 -21.31 -10.52 16.07
C PRO A 130 -22.67 -10.88 15.42
N ASN A 131 -22.60 -11.65 14.33
CA ASN A 131 -23.72 -12.14 13.53
C ASN A 131 -24.67 -11.05 12.96
N ILE A 132 -24.22 -9.80 12.82
CA ILE A 132 -25.07 -8.72 12.30
C ILE A 132 -25.59 -9.00 10.89
N VAL A 133 -24.78 -9.63 10.03
CA VAL A 133 -25.19 -9.92 8.65
C VAL A 133 -26.27 -11.01 8.63
N GLU A 134 -26.16 -12.01 9.51
CA GLU A 134 -27.15 -13.07 9.65
C GLU A 134 -28.49 -12.53 10.16
N LYS A 135 -28.46 -11.54 11.06
CA LYS A 135 -29.68 -10.85 11.54
C LYS A 135 -30.37 -10.04 10.45
N VAL A 136 -29.60 -9.33 9.62
CA VAL A 136 -30.14 -8.46 8.55
C VAL A 136 -30.55 -9.27 7.31
N PHE A 137 -29.82 -10.34 6.99
CA PHE A 137 -30.03 -11.18 5.81
C PHE A 137 -30.20 -12.67 6.17
N PRO A 138 -31.20 -13.05 6.98
CA PRO A 138 -31.33 -14.44 7.47
C PRO A 138 -31.49 -15.46 6.34
N LYS A 139 -32.24 -15.10 5.29
CA LYS A 139 -32.46 -15.95 4.10
C LYS A 139 -31.18 -16.33 3.36
N LEU A 140 -30.15 -15.49 3.43
CA LEU A 140 -28.85 -15.81 2.82
C LEU A 140 -28.18 -16.96 3.58
N PHE A 141 -28.28 -16.96 4.92
CA PHE A 141 -27.66 -17.97 5.77
C PHE A 141 -28.47 -19.27 5.87
N GLU A 142 -29.73 -19.28 5.45
CA GLU A 142 -30.48 -20.52 5.20
C GLU A 142 -29.85 -21.36 4.07
N LYS A 143 -29.09 -20.72 3.15
CA LYS A 143 -28.41 -21.38 2.03
C LYS A 143 -26.98 -21.83 2.34
N ILE A 144 -26.53 -21.70 3.59
CA ILE A 144 -25.17 -22.08 3.98
C ILE A 144 -25.00 -23.60 4.01
N ASP A 145 -23.89 -24.09 3.47
CA ASP A 145 -23.57 -25.51 3.50
C ASP A 145 -22.97 -25.94 4.86
N LYS A 146 -22.79 -27.25 5.03
CA LYS A 146 -22.18 -27.85 6.24
C LYS A 146 -20.74 -27.39 6.52
N SER A 147 -20.06 -26.80 5.53
CA SER A 147 -18.70 -26.26 5.64
C SER A 147 -18.68 -24.76 5.89
N GLY A 148 -19.84 -24.12 6.01
CA GLY A 148 -19.96 -22.68 6.24
C GLY A 148 -19.84 -21.82 4.97
N LEU A 149 -19.97 -22.42 3.78
CA LEU A 149 -19.89 -21.73 2.50
C LEU A 149 -21.28 -21.52 1.88
N ILE A 150 -21.42 -20.50 1.06
CA ILE A 150 -22.65 -20.25 0.26
C ILE A 150 -22.26 -20.30 -1.21
N PHE A 151 -23.12 -20.83 -2.08
CA PHE A 151 -22.90 -20.78 -3.52
C PHE A 151 -22.82 -19.33 -4.01
N LEU A 152 -21.90 -19.06 -4.92
CA LEU A 152 -21.72 -17.70 -5.42
C LEU A 152 -22.98 -17.22 -6.17
N ASP A 153 -23.61 -18.08 -6.96
CA ASP A 153 -24.86 -17.74 -7.66
C ASP A 153 -25.97 -17.36 -6.67
N ASP A 154 -26.08 -18.07 -5.54
CA ASP A 154 -27.05 -17.76 -4.48
C ASP A 154 -26.82 -16.39 -3.83
N ILE A 155 -25.56 -15.95 -3.73
CA ILE A 155 -25.20 -14.59 -3.29
C ILE A 155 -25.56 -13.59 -4.41
N LEU A 156 -25.18 -13.89 -5.66
CA LEU A 156 -25.39 -13.02 -6.80
C LEU A 156 -26.86 -12.84 -7.19
N GLU A 157 -27.77 -13.70 -6.72
CA GLU A 157 -29.21 -13.45 -6.81
C GLU A 157 -29.61 -12.15 -6.11
N GLN A 158 -29.08 -11.92 -4.89
CA GLN A 158 -29.49 -10.83 -3.99
C GLN A 158 -28.50 -9.67 -3.94
N PHE A 159 -27.27 -9.88 -4.41
CA PHE A 159 -26.18 -8.91 -4.32
C PHE A 159 -25.43 -8.75 -5.65
N ASP A 160 -24.83 -7.58 -5.85
CA ASP A 160 -23.91 -7.31 -6.95
C ASP A 160 -22.47 -7.26 -6.42
N TYR A 161 -21.55 -8.01 -7.05
CA TYR A 161 -20.14 -7.90 -6.73
C TYR A 161 -19.58 -6.58 -7.24
N VAL A 162 -19.06 -5.75 -6.34
CA VAL A 162 -18.51 -4.41 -6.68
C VAL A 162 -16.98 -4.37 -6.67
N GLY A 163 -16.33 -5.47 -6.28
CA GLY A 163 -14.87 -5.59 -6.19
C GLY A 163 -14.35 -5.69 -4.77
N SER A 164 -13.08 -6.06 -4.63
CA SER A 164 -12.35 -6.10 -3.35
C SER A 164 -13.01 -6.95 -2.25
N GLY A 165 -13.75 -8.00 -2.63
CA GLY A 165 -14.48 -8.86 -1.69
C GLY A 165 -15.77 -8.28 -1.13
N VAL A 166 -16.32 -7.22 -1.74
CA VAL A 166 -17.55 -6.55 -1.32
C VAL A 166 -18.72 -6.88 -2.26
N PHE A 167 -19.86 -7.21 -1.68
CA PHE A 167 -21.12 -7.48 -2.38
C PHE A 167 -22.18 -6.48 -1.93
N LYS A 168 -22.63 -5.62 -2.85
CA LYS A 168 -23.67 -4.61 -2.61
C LYS A 168 -25.06 -5.25 -2.69
N SER A 169 -25.93 -4.99 -1.72
CA SER A 169 -27.31 -5.48 -1.79
C SER A 169 -28.09 -4.84 -2.94
N LYS A 170 -28.92 -5.64 -3.61
CA LYS A 170 -29.84 -5.15 -4.65
C LYS A 170 -31.12 -4.54 -4.06
N SER A 171 -31.43 -4.81 -2.79
CA SER A 171 -32.72 -4.47 -2.17
C SER A 171 -32.63 -3.38 -1.11
N ASN A 172 -31.44 -3.09 -0.58
CA ASN A 172 -31.22 -2.06 0.42
C ASN A 172 -29.83 -1.42 0.29
N GLU A 173 -29.52 -0.49 1.19
CA GLU A 173 -28.30 0.30 1.19
C GLU A 173 -27.06 -0.45 1.72
N PHE A 174 -27.21 -1.69 2.18
CA PHE A 174 -26.12 -2.44 2.81
C PHE A 174 -25.27 -3.24 1.83
N SER A 175 -24.02 -3.49 2.22
CA SER A 175 -23.11 -4.44 1.60
C SER A 175 -22.70 -5.53 2.59
N ILE A 176 -22.35 -6.70 2.05
CA ILE A 176 -21.73 -7.81 2.79
C ILE A 176 -20.32 -8.08 2.26
N PHE A 177 -19.52 -8.81 3.02
CA PHE A 177 -18.10 -9.03 2.71
C PHE A 177 -17.75 -10.51 2.66
N CYS A 178 -16.72 -10.84 1.89
CA CYS A 178 -16.00 -12.09 2.06
C CYS A 178 -15.47 -12.22 3.50
N HIS A 179 -15.37 -13.45 4.00
CA HIS A 179 -14.93 -13.74 5.36
C HIS A 179 -13.58 -13.05 5.71
N GLN A 180 -13.46 -12.50 6.93
CA GLN A 180 -12.25 -11.80 7.39
C GLN A 180 -10.91 -12.54 7.22
N TYR A 181 -10.93 -13.87 7.09
CA TYR A 181 -9.73 -14.68 6.90
C TYR A 181 -9.13 -14.59 5.50
N PHE A 182 -9.78 -13.88 4.57
CA PHE A 182 -9.14 -13.42 3.35
C PHE A 182 -8.23 -12.20 3.58
N ASN A 183 -8.28 -11.57 4.74
CA ASN A 183 -7.38 -10.46 5.08
C ASN A 183 -5.98 -10.97 5.43
N ARG A 184 -4.98 -10.11 5.20
CA ARG A 184 -3.62 -10.35 5.70
C ARG A 184 -3.63 -10.50 7.21
N ASN A 185 -2.87 -11.48 7.71
CA ASN A 185 -2.85 -11.83 9.14
C ASN A 185 -4.24 -12.20 9.70
N LEU A 186 -5.20 -12.52 8.83
CA LEU A 186 -6.60 -12.82 9.17
C LEU A 186 -7.32 -11.69 9.91
N SER A 187 -6.84 -10.45 9.77
CA SER A 187 -7.26 -9.32 10.59
C SER A 187 -8.06 -8.28 9.82
N LEU A 188 -9.15 -7.79 10.43
CA LEU A 188 -9.99 -6.73 9.85
C LEU A 188 -9.26 -5.40 9.62
N ILE A 189 -8.17 -5.14 10.34
CA ILE A 189 -7.40 -3.89 10.19
C ILE A 189 -6.58 -3.85 8.89
N ASN A 190 -6.36 -5.02 8.27
CA ASN A 190 -5.60 -5.16 7.03
C ASN A 190 -6.54 -5.32 5.84
N ASN A 191 -6.02 -5.13 4.62
CA ASN A 191 -6.77 -5.33 3.39
C ASN A 191 -7.04 -6.81 3.07
N PHE A 192 -8.08 -7.04 2.27
CA PHE A 192 -8.38 -8.34 1.68
C PHE A 192 -7.31 -8.70 0.66
N ASN A 193 -7.11 -10.00 0.43
CA ASN A 193 -6.40 -10.50 -0.74
C ASN A 193 -7.25 -10.32 -2.01
N THR A 194 -7.37 -9.08 -2.47
CA THR A 194 -8.27 -8.68 -3.56
C THR A 194 -7.97 -9.42 -4.85
N TYR A 195 -6.69 -9.58 -5.23
CA TYR A 195 -6.32 -10.33 -6.43
C TYR A 195 -6.87 -11.75 -6.44
N PHE A 196 -6.79 -12.47 -5.31
CA PHE A 196 -7.36 -13.81 -5.22
C PHE A 196 -8.88 -13.78 -5.37
N ILE A 197 -9.56 -12.91 -4.62
CA ILE A 197 -11.03 -12.87 -4.61
C ILE A 197 -11.55 -12.46 -5.99
N ASP A 198 -11.01 -11.40 -6.59
CA ASP A 198 -11.42 -10.92 -7.91
C ASP A 198 -11.22 -12.00 -8.97
N GLU A 199 -10.10 -12.74 -8.92
CA GLU A 199 -9.86 -13.86 -9.84
C GLU A 199 -10.81 -15.04 -9.58
N PHE A 200 -11.12 -15.35 -8.32
CA PHE A 200 -12.09 -16.37 -7.96
C PHE A 200 -13.48 -16.03 -8.48
N ILE A 201 -13.94 -14.78 -8.31
CA ILE A 201 -15.25 -14.33 -8.79
C ILE A 201 -15.31 -14.32 -10.33
N ARG A 202 -14.20 -13.98 -11.01
CA ARG A 202 -14.11 -14.04 -12.48
C ARG A 202 -14.51 -15.42 -13.02
N LEU A 203 -14.16 -16.50 -12.32
CA LEU A 203 -14.48 -17.86 -12.75
C LEU A 203 -15.97 -18.16 -12.78
N ASN A 204 -16.84 -17.33 -12.20
CA ASN A 204 -18.30 -17.51 -12.30
C ASN A 204 -18.82 -17.36 -13.74
N SER A 205 -18.01 -16.84 -14.67
CA SER A 205 -18.35 -16.81 -16.10
C SER A 205 -18.08 -18.13 -16.82
N GLU A 206 -17.37 -19.08 -16.19
CA GLU A 206 -17.03 -20.36 -16.81
C GLU A 206 -18.15 -21.38 -16.60
N GLU A 207 -18.65 -22.01 -17.67
CA GLU A 207 -19.86 -22.86 -17.61
C GLU A 207 -19.69 -24.15 -16.77
N ASN A 208 -18.46 -24.62 -16.59
CA ASN A 208 -18.18 -25.93 -15.99
C ASN A 208 -17.61 -25.86 -14.57
N VAL A 209 -17.70 -24.71 -13.91
CA VAL A 209 -17.27 -24.55 -12.52
C VAL A 209 -18.41 -24.12 -11.63
N THR A 210 -18.39 -24.57 -10.39
CA THR A 210 -19.34 -24.17 -9.35
C THR A 210 -18.57 -23.60 -8.18
N LEU A 211 -18.88 -22.36 -7.84
CA LEU A 211 -18.15 -21.59 -6.83
C LEU A 211 -18.95 -21.50 -5.53
N ARG A 212 -18.26 -21.69 -4.40
CA ARG A 212 -18.78 -21.37 -3.06
C ARG A 212 -17.76 -20.57 -2.28
N ILE A 213 -18.23 -19.61 -1.49
CA ILE A 213 -17.37 -18.70 -0.73
C ILE A 213 -17.96 -18.43 0.65
N ALA A 214 -17.07 -18.20 1.63
CA ALA A 214 -17.44 -17.82 2.98
C ALA A 214 -17.71 -16.31 3.06
N ILE A 215 -18.83 -15.95 3.68
CA ILE A 215 -19.23 -14.56 3.96
C ILE A 215 -18.94 -14.24 5.43
N ASP A 216 -18.48 -13.01 5.68
CA ASP A 216 -18.29 -12.52 7.04
C ASP A 216 -19.66 -12.28 7.70
N ARG A 217 -19.93 -12.96 8.82
CA ARG A 217 -21.19 -12.82 9.55
C ARG A 217 -21.25 -11.55 10.38
N ASN A 218 -20.11 -10.97 10.68
CA ASN A 218 -19.94 -9.94 11.70
C ASN A 218 -19.83 -8.55 11.10
N LEU A 219 -19.62 -8.41 9.79
CA LEU A 219 -19.33 -7.14 9.14
C LEU A 219 -20.39 -6.77 8.11
N ILE A 220 -21.06 -5.63 8.29
CA ILE A 220 -22.02 -5.07 7.33
C ILE A 220 -21.63 -3.65 6.95
N GLY A 221 -21.68 -3.33 5.65
CA GLY A 221 -21.18 -2.08 5.07
C GLY A 221 -22.28 -1.18 4.53
N LEU A 222 -22.00 0.11 4.33
CA LEU A 222 -22.86 1.01 3.55
C LEU A 222 -22.39 1.08 2.10
N SER A 223 -23.23 0.61 1.19
CA SER A 223 -22.93 0.50 -0.24
C SER A 223 -22.55 1.82 -0.89
N GLU A 224 -23.19 2.92 -0.50
CA GLU A 224 -22.95 4.25 -1.07
C GLU A 224 -21.55 4.79 -0.75
N THR A 225 -20.89 4.24 0.27
CA THR A 225 -19.57 4.67 0.72
C THR A 225 -18.44 3.86 0.11
N PHE A 226 -18.74 2.94 -0.82
CA PHE A 226 -17.74 2.07 -1.43
C PHE A 226 -16.68 2.86 -2.20
N ARG A 227 -15.43 2.59 -1.84
CA ARG A 227 -14.20 3.03 -2.48
C ARG A 227 -13.38 1.76 -2.72
N GLY A 228 -13.23 1.38 -3.99
CA GLY A 228 -12.41 0.21 -4.33
C GLY A 228 -10.99 0.39 -3.78
N THR A 229 -10.41 -0.70 -3.27
CA THR A 229 -9.06 -0.70 -2.71
C THR A 229 -8.08 -1.29 -3.72
N LEU A 230 -7.02 -0.55 -4.03
CA LEU A 230 -5.90 -1.04 -4.84
C LEU A 230 -4.67 -1.24 -3.95
N GLU A 231 -4.18 -2.47 -3.88
CA GLU A 231 -2.92 -2.82 -3.24
C GLU A 231 -1.95 -3.26 -4.34
N PHE A 232 -1.00 -2.39 -4.69
CA PHE A 232 -0.05 -2.63 -5.77
C PHE A 232 1.10 -3.53 -5.31
N ASP A 233 0.79 -4.80 -5.10
CA ASP A 233 1.77 -5.82 -4.74
C ASP A 233 2.10 -6.69 -5.96
N TYR A 234 3.37 -6.68 -6.37
CA TYR A 234 3.81 -7.47 -7.52
C TYR A 234 4.45 -8.78 -7.12
N TRP A 235 3.86 -9.86 -7.62
CA TRP A 235 4.37 -11.21 -7.46
C TRP A 235 4.61 -11.80 -8.85
N TRP A 236 5.87 -12.08 -9.19
CA TRP A 236 6.24 -12.63 -10.49
C TRP A 236 6.28 -14.15 -10.42
N GLY A 237 5.51 -14.81 -11.29
CA GLY A 237 5.58 -16.25 -11.53
C GLY A 237 6.04 -16.53 -12.98
N PRO A 238 7.03 -17.40 -13.22
CA PRO A 238 7.45 -17.83 -14.54
C PRO A 238 6.58 -18.99 -15.06
N LYS A 239 6.98 -19.58 -16.19
CA LYS A 239 6.28 -20.70 -16.81
C LYS A 239 6.56 -21.99 -16.04
N PHE A 240 5.53 -22.81 -15.86
CA PHE A 240 5.54 -23.94 -14.95
C PHE A 240 5.47 -25.28 -15.67
N ASN A 241 5.95 -26.36 -15.04
CA ASN A 241 5.74 -27.72 -15.56
C ASN A 241 4.24 -28.09 -15.50
N ASN A 242 3.67 -28.56 -16.61
CA ASN A 242 2.25 -28.80 -16.75
C ASN A 242 1.83 -30.26 -16.56
N ASP A 243 2.79 -31.17 -16.32
CA ASP A 243 2.49 -32.59 -16.20
C ASP A 243 2.26 -33.02 -14.74
N ILE A 244 1.00 -32.92 -14.30
CA ILE A 244 0.57 -33.28 -12.95
C ILE A 244 0.57 -34.81 -12.73
N SER A 245 0.25 -35.58 -13.77
CA SER A 245 0.14 -37.05 -13.70
C SER A 245 1.44 -37.71 -13.24
N ASN A 246 2.58 -37.17 -13.65
CA ASN A 246 3.90 -37.72 -13.33
C ASN A 246 4.51 -37.29 -11.98
N LEU A 247 3.81 -36.47 -11.18
CA LEU A 247 4.32 -36.07 -9.86
C LEU A 247 4.41 -37.26 -8.87
N PRO A 248 5.48 -37.39 -8.07
CA PRO A 248 5.58 -38.49 -7.11
C PRO A 248 4.59 -38.34 -5.94
N ASN A 249 4.06 -39.46 -5.45
CA ASN A 249 3.21 -39.51 -4.26
C ASN A 249 4.06 -39.38 -2.99
N GLN A 250 4.38 -38.16 -2.60
CA GLN A 250 5.23 -37.87 -1.46
C GLN A 250 4.88 -36.54 -0.81
N VAL A 251 5.43 -36.33 0.38
CA VAL A 251 5.49 -35.02 1.00
C VAL A 251 6.80 -34.35 0.60
N THR A 252 6.74 -33.12 0.11
CA THR A 252 7.89 -32.25 -0.10
C THR A 252 7.74 -31.02 0.80
N ARG A 253 8.83 -30.61 1.45
CA ARG A 253 8.87 -29.42 2.32
C ARG A 253 9.89 -28.43 1.80
N TYR A 254 9.46 -27.19 1.65
CA TYR A 254 10.30 -26.03 1.36
C TYR A 254 10.42 -25.18 2.61
N GLN A 255 11.58 -24.56 2.84
CA GLN A 255 11.84 -23.73 4.01
C GLN A 255 12.23 -22.33 3.59
N SER A 256 11.71 -21.36 4.34
CA SER A 256 12.08 -19.96 4.16
C SER A 256 13.45 -19.68 4.78
N ASN A 257 14.26 -18.89 4.10
CA ASN A 257 15.42 -18.24 4.73
C ASN A 257 15.00 -17.04 5.58
N GLU A 258 15.91 -16.47 6.38
CA GLU A 258 15.60 -15.37 7.30
C GLU A 258 14.97 -14.14 6.62
N ASN A 259 15.45 -13.76 5.42
CA ASN A 259 14.85 -12.65 4.68
C ASN A 259 13.42 -12.98 4.24
N GLN A 260 13.17 -14.18 3.73
CA GLN A 260 11.82 -14.61 3.34
C GLN A 260 10.88 -14.66 4.55
N LYS A 261 11.34 -15.14 5.71
CA LYS A 261 10.57 -15.12 6.96
C LYS A 261 10.28 -13.69 7.41
N MET A 262 11.26 -12.78 7.28
CA MET A 262 11.09 -11.37 7.64
C MET A 262 9.96 -10.71 6.85
N PHE A 263 9.70 -11.09 5.60
CA PHE A 263 8.56 -10.55 4.84
C PHE A 263 7.29 -11.38 5.00
N SER A 264 7.35 -12.71 4.91
CA SER A 264 6.15 -13.57 4.82
C SER A 264 5.60 -14.08 6.15
N GLU A 265 6.45 -14.15 7.20
CA GLU A 265 6.23 -14.91 8.45
C GLU A 265 5.99 -16.43 8.26
N VAL A 266 6.16 -16.92 7.03
CA VAL A 266 6.07 -18.33 6.69
C VAL A 266 7.41 -18.97 6.98
N LYS A 267 7.43 -19.96 7.89
CA LYS A 267 8.60 -20.79 8.21
C LYS A 267 8.89 -21.78 7.08
N GLY A 268 7.85 -22.32 6.48
CA GLY A 268 7.95 -23.28 5.39
C GLY A 268 6.60 -23.61 4.78
N THR A 269 6.61 -24.37 3.69
CA THR A 269 5.41 -24.85 3.01
C THR A 269 5.58 -26.30 2.63
N GLU A 270 4.55 -27.09 2.92
CA GLU A 270 4.54 -28.52 2.62
C GLU A 270 3.52 -28.82 1.53
N PHE A 271 3.92 -29.68 0.59
CA PHE A 271 3.11 -30.15 -0.52
C PHE A 271 3.00 -31.67 -0.41
N TRP A 272 1.79 -32.20 -0.40
CA TRP A 272 1.55 -33.63 -0.28
C TRP A 272 0.67 -34.14 -1.41
N TRP A 273 1.29 -34.89 -2.31
CA TRP A 273 0.58 -35.61 -3.36
C TRP A 273 0.25 -37.04 -2.94
N LYS A 274 -0.96 -37.46 -3.26
CA LYS A 274 -1.48 -38.81 -3.06
C LYS A 274 -2.24 -39.24 -4.30
N ALA A 275 -2.16 -40.52 -4.66
CA ALA A 275 -3.05 -41.11 -5.64
C ALA A 275 -4.16 -41.88 -4.94
N ASP A 276 -5.37 -41.79 -5.49
CA ASP A 276 -6.53 -42.59 -5.11
C ASP A 276 -7.24 -43.03 -6.39
N GLY A 277 -6.94 -44.25 -6.85
CA GLY A 277 -7.41 -44.75 -8.15
C GLY A 277 -6.96 -43.85 -9.31
N ASP A 278 -7.93 -43.34 -10.07
CA ASP A 278 -7.71 -42.45 -11.21
C ASP A 278 -7.50 -40.98 -10.80
N GLU A 279 -7.65 -40.66 -9.52
CA GLU A 279 -7.51 -39.31 -8.99
C GLU A 279 -6.17 -39.10 -8.29
N LYS A 280 -5.75 -37.84 -8.27
CA LYS A 280 -4.58 -37.39 -7.54
C LYS A 280 -4.95 -36.21 -6.66
N THR A 281 -4.77 -36.38 -5.37
CA THR A 281 -5.03 -35.34 -4.38
C THR A 281 -3.75 -34.59 -4.05
N LEU A 282 -3.81 -33.27 -4.07
CA LEU A 282 -2.80 -32.38 -3.49
C LEU A 282 -3.35 -31.75 -2.22
N GLU A 283 -2.55 -31.78 -1.17
CA GLU A 283 -2.72 -30.92 0.00
C GLU A 283 -1.51 -30.00 0.13
N VAL A 284 -1.75 -28.71 0.30
CA VAL A 284 -0.70 -27.71 0.54
C VAL A 284 -0.97 -27.04 1.88
N GLU A 285 0.07 -26.87 2.70
CA GLU A 285 -0.05 -26.17 3.97
C GLU A 285 1.16 -25.24 4.20
N GLU A 286 0.86 -23.99 4.50
CA GLU A 286 1.84 -23.07 5.07
C GLU A 286 2.04 -23.34 6.55
N ILE A 287 3.28 -23.17 7.03
CA ILE A 287 3.61 -23.27 8.44
C ILE A 287 4.14 -21.91 8.86
N ARG A 288 3.46 -21.26 9.82
CA ARG A 288 3.88 -19.96 10.36
C ARG A 288 4.75 -20.13 11.59
N GLU A 289 5.59 -19.12 11.83
CA GLU A 289 6.38 -19.00 13.06
C GLU A 289 5.78 -18.00 14.06
N LYS A 290 4.93 -17.08 13.56
CA LYS A 290 4.26 -16.07 14.38
C LYS A 290 2.74 -16.26 14.43
N PRO A 291 2.09 -15.88 15.55
CA PRO A 291 0.64 -15.90 15.67
C PRO A 291 -0.06 -15.08 14.58
N SER A 292 -1.31 -15.43 14.32
CA SER A 292 -2.23 -14.68 13.47
C SER A 292 -3.01 -13.69 14.32
N LEU A 293 -2.49 -12.47 14.42
CA LEU A 293 -2.97 -11.41 15.30
C LEU A 293 -4.37 -10.89 14.95
N GLY A 294 -4.91 -11.27 13.79
CA GLY A 294 -6.33 -11.08 13.47
C GLY A 294 -7.29 -11.99 14.24
N ILE A 295 -6.79 -13.06 14.86
CA ILE A 295 -7.57 -13.97 15.71
C ILE A 295 -7.30 -13.65 17.18
N ASN A 296 -6.06 -13.87 17.63
CA ASN A 296 -5.52 -13.52 18.95
C ASN A 296 -3.99 -13.78 18.98
N GLU A 297 -3.34 -13.46 20.09
CA GLU A 297 -1.89 -13.58 20.27
C GLU A 297 -1.37 -15.01 20.42
N GLU A 298 -2.25 -16.01 20.55
CA GLU A 298 -1.89 -17.42 20.84
C GLU A 298 -2.29 -18.39 19.72
N THR A 299 -2.91 -17.89 18.65
CA THR A 299 -3.46 -18.72 17.57
C THR A 299 -2.67 -18.54 16.29
N TYR A 300 -2.33 -19.65 15.64
CA TYR A 300 -1.56 -19.67 14.40
C TYR A 300 -2.46 -20.14 13.26
N GLY A 301 -2.85 -19.21 12.39
CA GLY A 301 -3.65 -19.49 11.20
C GLY A 301 -2.77 -19.85 10.01
N CYS A 302 -2.81 -21.11 9.61
CA CYS A 302 -2.05 -21.65 8.48
C CYS A 302 -2.95 -21.79 7.26
N ARG A 303 -2.58 -21.15 6.14
CA ARG A 303 -3.31 -21.30 4.87
C ARG A 303 -3.15 -22.73 4.35
N TYR A 304 -4.26 -23.32 3.96
CA TYR A 304 -4.33 -24.69 3.49
C TYR A 304 -5.14 -24.76 2.19
N ILE A 305 -4.66 -25.56 1.24
CA ILE A 305 -5.37 -25.89 0.00
C ILE A 305 -5.54 -27.40 -0.08
N HIS A 306 -6.68 -27.84 -0.58
CA HIS A 306 -6.91 -29.21 -1.03
C HIS A 306 -7.41 -29.21 -2.48
N SER A 307 -6.82 -30.04 -3.32
CA SER A 307 -7.17 -30.14 -4.75
C SER A 307 -7.25 -31.60 -5.18
N ILE A 308 -8.16 -31.91 -6.10
CA ILE A 308 -8.29 -33.23 -6.73
C ILE A 308 -8.12 -33.06 -8.24
N TYR A 309 -7.16 -33.79 -8.78
CA TYR A 309 -6.84 -33.87 -10.20
C TYR A 309 -7.30 -35.22 -10.75
N ASN A 310 -8.11 -35.20 -11.80
CA ASN A 310 -8.54 -36.39 -12.51
C ASN A 310 -7.50 -36.74 -13.60
N ASN A 311 -6.84 -37.90 -13.51
CA ASN A 311 -5.80 -38.27 -14.48
C ASN A 311 -6.34 -38.57 -15.88
N PRO A 312 -7.46 -39.31 -16.06
CA PRO A 312 -8.04 -39.53 -17.38
C PRO A 312 -8.37 -38.25 -18.15
N GLU A 313 -9.09 -37.33 -17.50
CA GLU A 313 -9.57 -36.09 -18.13
C GLU A 313 -8.48 -34.99 -18.15
N LYS A 314 -7.44 -35.15 -17.33
CA LYS A 314 -6.32 -34.20 -17.14
C LYS A 314 -6.74 -32.83 -16.59
N GLU A 315 -7.69 -32.82 -15.66
CA GLU A 315 -8.33 -31.60 -15.16
C GLU A 315 -8.37 -31.60 -13.63
N PHE A 316 -8.39 -30.40 -13.02
CA PHE A 316 -8.78 -30.29 -11.62
C PHE A 316 -10.31 -30.31 -11.54
N ILE A 317 -10.85 -31.21 -10.73
CA ILE A 317 -12.30 -31.38 -10.53
C ILE A 317 -12.79 -30.84 -9.19
N HIS A 318 -11.85 -30.54 -8.29
CA HIS A 318 -12.11 -30.00 -6.97
C HIS A 318 -10.92 -29.14 -6.51
N PHE A 319 -11.20 -27.97 -5.96
CA PHE A 319 -10.21 -27.05 -5.40
C PHE A 319 -10.84 -26.26 -4.25
N ASP A 320 -10.37 -26.46 -3.02
CA ASP A 320 -10.82 -25.69 -1.87
C ASP A 320 -9.64 -25.11 -1.08
N GLY A 321 -9.94 -24.03 -0.35
CA GLY A 321 -8.98 -23.37 0.51
C GLY A 321 -9.59 -23.06 1.86
N ALA A 322 -8.75 -23.16 2.89
CA ALA A 322 -9.12 -23.01 4.28
C ALA A 322 -7.98 -22.41 5.10
N ILE A 323 -8.32 -22.02 6.33
CA ILE A 323 -7.36 -21.75 7.40
C ILE A 323 -7.42 -22.89 8.41
N ARG A 324 -6.28 -23.52 8.66
CA ARG A 324 -6.07 -24.42 9.81
C ARG A 324 -5.50 -23.62 10.96
N THR A 325 -6.23 -23.57 12.06
CA THR A 325 -5.80 -22.84 13.26
C THR A 325 -5.19 -23.79 14.28
N TYR A 326 -4.03 -23.43 14.78
CA TYR A 326 -3.27 -24.16 15.79
C TYR A 326 -3.15 -23.31 17.05
N THR A 327 -3.25 -23.92 18.22
CA THR A 327 -2.75 -23.33 19.47
C THR A 327 -1.23 -23.38 19.50
N GLU A 328 -0.60 -22.67 20.45
CA GLU A 328 0.85 -22.71 20.65
C GLU A 328 1.40 -24.16 20.80
N GLU A 329 0.77 -25.00 21.61
CA GLU A 329 1.19 -26.40 21.78
C GLU A 329 1.08 -27.19 20.46
N GLN A 330 0.01 -26.96 19.69
CA GLN A 330 -0.22 -27.67 18.44
C GLN A 330 0.74 -27.22 17.34
N ILE A 331 1.06 -25.93 17.24
CA ILE A 331 1.96 -25.41 16.22
C ILE A 331 3.40 -25.85 16.47
N LEU A 332 3.83 -25.93 17.73
CA LEU A 332 5.15 -26.47 18.10
C LEU A 332 5.30 -27.91 17.59
N LYS A 333 4.29 -28.76 17.82
CA LYS A 333 4.25 -30.12 17.26
C LYS A 333 4.21 -30.11 15.72
N ARG A 334 3.46 -29.17 15.12
CA ARG A 334 3.34 -29.06 13.66
C ARG A 334 4.66 -28.70 12.98
N TRP A 335 5.57 -28.00 13.66
CA TRP A 335 6.89 -27.67 13.11
C TRP A 335 7.75 -28.90 12.84
N ASP A 336 7.64 -29.93 13.70
CA ASP A 336 8.44 -31.14 13.64
C ASP A 336 7.77 -32.30 12.87
N LEU A 337 6.45 -32.25 12.71
CA LEU A 337 5.68 -33.23 11.97
C LEU A 337 5.48 -32.82 10.52
N SER A 338 5.51 -33.79 9.61
CA SER A 338 5.07 -33.61 8.23
C SER A 338 3.54 -33.61 8.13
N ILE A 339 2.97 -32.94 7.14
CA ILE A 339 1.53 -32.79 6.93
C ILE A 339 0.75 -34.12 6.93
N ASN A 340 1.36 -35.21 6.45
CA ASN A 340 0.77 -36.55 6.45
C ASN A 340 0.76 -37.24 7.83
N LYS A 341 1.49 -36.69 8.81
CA LYS A 341 1.59 -37.18 10.20
C LYS A 341 0.98 -36.21 11.20
N ALA A 342 0.82 -34.94 10.82
CA ALA A 342 0.10 -33.95 11.60
C ALA A 342 -1.39 -34.33 11.59
N GLY A 343 -1.89 -34.85 12.71
CA GLY A 343 -3.28 -35.29 12.85
C GLY A 343 -4.28 -34.17 12.52
N LYS A 344 -5.56 -34.53 12.35
CA LYS A 344 -6.64 -33.61 11.94
C LYS A 344 -7.29 -32.85 13.12
N ASN A 345 -6.67 -32.84 14.30
CA ASN A 345 -7.25 -32.23 15.50
C ASN A 345 -6.95 -30.72 15.56
N THR A 346 -7.43 -30.00 14.55
CA THR A 346 -7.30 -28.54 14.45
C THR A 346 -8.65 -27.96 14.07
N LEU A 347 -8.89 -26.70 14.46
CA LEU A 347 -10.04 -25.99 13.94
C LEU A 347 -9.76 -25.63 12.47
N TYR A 348 -10.70 -26.00 11.60
CA TYR A 348 -10.58 -25.91 10.15
C TYR A 348 -11.70 -24.99 9.62
N THR A 349 -11.33 -23.81 9.14
CA THR A 349 -12.28 -22.82 8.62
C THR A 349 -12.14 -22.75 7.10
N LYS A 350 -13.10 -23.33 6.37
CA LYS A 350 -13.12 -23.29 4.90
C LYS A 350 -13.52 -21.89 4.43
N LEU A 351 -12.82 -21.39 3.40
CA LEU A 351 -13.02 -20.03 2.88
C LEU A 351 -13.64 -20.03 1.49
N PHE A 352 -13.25 -20.96 0.64
CA PHE A 352 -13.81 -21.09 -0.70
C PHE A 352 -13.75 -22.54 -1.17
N ARG A 353 -14.53 -22.84 -2.21
CA ARG A 353 -14.54 -24.11 -2.91
C ARG A 353 -14.93 -23.91 -4.36
N ILE A 354 -14.22 -24.60 -5.24
CA ILE A 354 -14.49 -24.74 -6.67
C ILE A 354 -14.71 -26.23 -6.93
N ASP A 355 -15.83 -26.59 -7.53
CA ASP A 355 -16.05 -27.92 -8.09
C ASP A 355 -16.22 -27.80 -9.61
N GLY A 356 -15.94 -28.90 -10.33
CA GLY A 356 -16.04 -28.93 -11.79
C GLY A 356 -14.70 -28.65 -12.47
N LYS A 357 -14.72 -28.45 -13.78
CA LYS A 357 -13.54 -28.40 -14.64
C LYS A 357 -12.77 -27.09 -14.46
N LEU A 358 -11.73 -27.12 -13.65
CA LEU A 358 -10.81 -26.01 -13.46
C LEU A 358 -9.54 -26.22 -14.29
N GLU A 359 -9.28 -25.28 -15.20
CA GLU A 359 -8.07 -25.33 -16.03
C GLU A 359 -6.80 -25.22 -15.19
N LEU A 360 -5.74 -25.90 -15.62
CA LEU A 360 -4.44 -25.91 -14.96
C LEU A 360 -3.87 -24.49 -14.75
N ALA A 361 -4.06 -23.60 -15.73
CA ALA A 361 -3.57 -22.23 -15.66
C ALA A 361 -4.27 -21.43 -14.54
N ASP A 362 -5.60 -21.53 -14.46
CA ASP A 362 -6.40 -20.89 -13.43
C ASP A 362 -6.13 -21.48 -12.05
N TRP A 363 -6.04 -22.81 -11.94
CA TRP A 363 -5.66 -23.48 -10.69
C TRP A 363 -4.30 -22.98 -10.16
N LYS A 364 -3.28 -22.89 -11.01
CA LYS A 364 -1.95 -22.37 -10.63
C LYS A 364 -2.02 -20.92 -10.19
N LYS A 365 -2.73 -20.09 -10.96
CA LYS A 365 -2.92 -18.67 -10.64
C LYS A 365 -3.60 -18.50 -9.29
N LEU A 366 -4.68 -19.22 -9.02
CA LEU A 366 -5.37 -19.20 -7.73
C LEU A 366 -4.48 -19.67 -6.58
N CYS A 367 -3.64 -20.70 -6.77
CA CYS A 367 -2.68 -21.12 -5.74
C CYS A 367 -1.70 -20.00 -5.38
N ILE A 368 -1.11 -19.36 -6.39
CA ILE A 368 -0.17 -18.24 -6.22
C ILE A 368 -0.85 -17.07 -5.51
N LEU A 369 -2.06 -16.71 -5.96
CA LEU A 369 -2.80 -15.59 -5.39
C LEU A 369 -3.25 -15.90 -3.96
N TYR A 370 -3.77 -17.09 -3.67
CA TYR A 370 -4.22 -17.45 -2.32
C TYR A 370 -3.07 -17.40 -1.31
N TYR A 371 -1.90 -17.89 -1.72
CA TYR A 371 -0.67 -17.89 -0.94
C TYR A 371 0.17 -16.61 -1.14
N LYS A 372 -0.47 -15.47 -1.42
CA LYS A 372 0.17 -14.14 -1.49
C LYS A 372 1.22 -13.95 -0.39
N SER A 373 2.36 -13.38 -0.75
CA SER A 373 3.55 -13.16 0.09
C SER A 373 4.37 -14.39 0.46
N ASN A 374 4.03 -15.59 -0.02
CA ASN A 374 4.85 -16.79 0.20
C ASN A 374 5.70 -17.13 -1.03
N PRO A 375 7.02 -16.89 -0.99
CA PRO A 375 7.89 -17.14 -2.13
C PRO A 375 8.10 -18.63 -2.44
N LEU A 376 7.82 -19.53 -1.50
CA LEU A 376 8.05 -20.97 -1.65
C LEU A 376 7.08 -21.61 -2.66
N ILE A 377 5.94 -20.96 -2.92
CA ILE A 377 5.00 -21.39 -3.97
C ILE A 377 5.64 -21.28 -5.35
N PHE A 378 6.43 -20.23 -5.59
CA PHE A 378 7.15 -20.06 -6.85
C PHE A 378 8.21 -21.16 -7.00
N GLU A 379 9.01 -21.37 -5.95
CA GLU A 379 10.04 -22.40 -5.96
C GLU A 379 9.46 -23.78 -6.30
N TYR A 380 8.33 -24.13 -5.69
CA TYR A 380 7.65 -25.39 -5.97
C TYR A 380 7.22 -25.54 -7.42
N PHE A 381 6.70 -24.48 -8.04
CA PHE A 381 6.28 -24.55 -9.43
C PHE A 381 7.44 -24.43 -10.45
N GLY A 382 8.69 -24.30 -9.98
CA GLY A 382 9.89 -24.33 -10.82
C GLY A 382 10.39 -22.95 -11.25
N ALA A 383 10.18 -21.94 -10.41
CA ALA A 383 10.37 -20.53 -10.74
C ALA A 383 11.59 -19.82 -10.13
N GLN A 384 12.44 -20.59 -9.46
CA GLN A 384 13.38 -20.05 -8.49
C GLN A 384 14.44 -19.16 -9.15
N GLU A 385 14.93 -19.54 -10.34
CA GLU A 385 15.95 -18.77 -11.05
C GLU A 385 15.41 -17.42 -11.54
N GLU A 386 14.21 -17.39 -12.13
CA GLU A 386 13.58 -16.14 -12.55
C GLU A 386 13.30 -15.22 -11.36
N TYR A 387 12.82 -15.77 -10.25
CA TYR A 387 12.64 -15.03 -9.00
C TYR A 387 13.97 -14.41 -8.53
N ASN A 388 15.04 -15.21 -8.47
CA ASN A 388 16.35 -14.75 -8.01
C ASN A 388 16.96 -13.68 -8.95
N ASN A 389 16.80 -13.84 -10.26
CA ASN A 389 17.29 -12.88 -11.25
C ASN A 389 16.61 -11.52 -11.10
N LEU A 390 15.31 -11.50 -10.79
CA LEU A 390 14.57 -10.27 -10.52
C LEU A 390 15.08 -9.56 -9.26
N VAL A 391 15.24 -10.28 -8.15
CA VAL A 391 15.74 -9.74 -6.88
C VAL A 391 17.14 -9.13 -7.04
N ASN A 392 17.98 -9.73 -7.89
CA ASN A 392 19.36 -9.29 -8.08
C ASN A 392 19.53 -8.16 -9.12
N SER A 393 18.54 -7.95 -10.01
CA SER A 393 18.63 -6.97 -11.11
C SER A 393 18.68 -5.50 -10.68
N THR A 394 18.25 -5.18 -9.45
CA THR A 394 18.17 -3.81 -8.90
C THR A 394 19.50 -3.26 -8.38
N LYS A 395 20.58 -4.04 -8.35
CA LYS A 395 21.91 -3.60 -7.83
C LYS A 395 22.87 -3.09 -8.90
N LYS A 396 22.42 -2.24 -9.82
CA LYS A 396 23.35 -1.44 -10.63
C LYS A 396 23.49 -0.05 -10.04
N GLU A 397 24.50 0.14 -9.20
CA GLU A 397 24.94 1.46 -8.78
C GLU A 397 25.34 2.30 -10.01
N SER A 398 24.62 3.39 -10.25
CA SER A 398 25.07 4.41 -11.19
C SER A 398 26.22 5.21 -10.57
N LYS A 399 27.44 4.70 -10.73
CA LYS A 399 28.67 5.46 -10.44
C LYS A 399 28.89 6.49 -11.55
N GLN A 400 28.25 7.66 -11.45
CA GLN A 400 28.65 8.93 -12.10
C GLN A 400 27.49 9.92 -12.07
N THR A 401 27.46 10.85 -11.09
CA THR A 401 26.96 12.24 -11.21
C THR A 401 27.00 13.01 -9.86
N ASN A 402 27.94 12.71 -8.95
CA ASN A 402 27.85 13.24 -7.57
C ASN A 402 28.21 14.72 -7.36
N TYR A 403 28.65 15.46 -8.38
CA TYR A 403 29.22 16.80 -8.17
C TYR A 403 28.83 17.87 -9.20
N ILE A 404 27.90 17.59 -10.11
CA ILE A 404 27.45 18.58 -11.11
C ILE A 404 25.92 18.68 -11.02
N PRO A 405 25.35 19.87 -10.72
CA PRO A 405 23.92 20.11 -10.93
C PRO A 405 23.60 19.84 -12.40
N ASN A 406 22.65 18.95 -12.67
CA ASN A 406 22.26 18.57 -14.04
C ASN A 406 22.11 19.82 -14.95
N LYS A 407 22.86 19.86 -16.06
CA LYS A 407 22.69 20.89 -17.08
C LYS A 407 21.34 20.68 -17.78
N ILE A 408 20.42 21.64 -17.62
CA ILE A 408 19.11 21.63 -18.30
C ILE A 408 19.32 22.05 -19.75
N ASN A 409 18.94 21.20 -20.71
CA ASN A 409 18.87 21.55 -22.12
C ASN A 409 17.49 22.12 -22.47
N ILE A 410 17.37 22.85 -23.58
CA ILE A 410 16.09 23.44 -24.04
C ILE A 410 14.98 22.38 -24.15
N GLN A 411 15.33 21.16 -24.53
CA GLN A 411 14.41 20.03 -24.64
C GLN A 411 14.02 19.39 -23.29
N ASP A 412 14.72 19.73 -22.20
CA ASP A 412 14.52 19.19 -20.85
C ASP A 412 13.48 19.99 -20.05
N GLY A 413 12.75 20.92 -20.67
CA GLY A 413 11.59 21.59 -20.07
C GLY A 413 11.82 22.23 -18.69
N VAL A 414 10.74 22.32 -17.91
CA VAL A 414 10.75 22.85 -16.54
C VAL A 414 10.84 21.70 -15.55
N ARG A 415 11.68 21.87 -14.51
CA ARG A 415 11.64 21.02 -13.31
C ARG A 415 11.00 21.83 -12.18
N LEU A 416 10.07 21.22 -11.46
CA LEU A 416 9.32 21.86 -10.38
C LEU A 416 9.32 20.95 -9.16
N PHE A 417 9.53 21.53 -7.99
CA PHE A 417 9.34 20.86 -6.72
C PHE A 417 8.25 21.59 -5.92
N VAL A 418 7.23 20.85 -5.50
CA VAL A 418 6.10 21.38 -4.73
C VAL A 418 6.07 20.71 -3.36
N SER A 419 6.01 21.49 -2.30
CA SER A 419 5.99 21.00 -0.92
C SER A 419 4.97 21.77 -0.08
N TYR A 420 4.46 21.12 0.96
CA TYR A 420 3.44 21.66 1.87
C TYR A 420 4.02 21.79 3.27
N PHE A 421 3.76 22.92 3.93
CA PHE A 421 4.24 23.23 5.27
C PHE A 421 3.14 23.86 6.13
N ASN A 422 3.28 23.73 7.44
CA ASN A 422 2.41 24.44 8.39
C ASN A 422 2.54 25.95 8.22
N LYS A 423 1.41 26.63 8.41
CA LYS A 423 1.35 28.09 8.42
C LYS A 423 2.12 28.64 9.62
N SER A 424 2.95 29.66 9.39
CA SER A 424 3.58 30.43 10.47
C SER A 424 2.64 31.53 10.97
N ASP A 425 2.62 31.76 12.29
CA ASP A 425 1.74 32.74 12.94
C ASP A 425 1.98 34.20 12.51
N ASN A 426 3.18 34.52 12.01
CA ASN A 426 3.62 35.89 11.75
C ASN A 426 3.50 36.33 10.27
N TYR A 427 2.78 35.58 9.44
CA TYR A 427 2.74 35.78 7.99
C TYR A 427 1.97 37.03 7.50
N ASP A 428 1.10 37.62 8.34
CA ASP A 428 0.35 38.85 8.03
C ASP A 428 1.18 40.13 8.24
N LEU A 429 2.43 39.98 8.72
CA LEU A 429 3.28 41.07 9.19
C LEU A 429 4.30 41.56 8.14
N PHE A 430 4.53 40.82 7.06
CA PHE A 430 5.49 41.16 6.00
C PHE A 430 4.88 41.00 4.61
N GLU A 431 5.46 41.67 3.61
CA GLU A 431 5.10 41.45 2.20
C GLU A 431 5.86 40.25 1.63
N ARG A 432 7.19 40.30 1.68
CA ARG A 432 8.07 39.23 1.22
C ARG A 432 9.23 39.08 2.18
N LYS A 433 9.60 37.84 2.44
CA LYS A 433 10.75 37.52 3.28
C LYS A 433 11.60 36.46 2.61
N VAL A 434 12.91 36.63 2.70
CA VAL A 434 13.89 35.64 2.28
C VAL A 434 14.07 34.64 3.41
N ILE A 435 13.89 33.37 3.11
CA ILE A 435 14.32 32.25 3.95
C ILE A 435 15.50 31.62 3.25
N ASN A 436 16.56 31.40 4.01
CA ASN A 436 17.76 30.80 3.45
C ASN A 436 18.27 29.66 4.33
N PRO A 437 18.24 28.41 3.82
CA PRO A 437 18.77 27.25 4.52
C PRO A 437 20.25 26.98 4.25
N ASP A 438 20.91 27.75 3.37
CA ASP A 438 22.27 27.44 2.93
C ASP A 438 23.34 27.84 3.96
N ILE A 439 24.19 26.87 4.30
CA ILE A 439 25.28 27.00 5.27
C ILE A 439 26.59 26.59 4.61
N ILE A 440 27.60 27.46 4.67
CA ILE A 440 28.98 27.07 4.36
C ILE A 440 29.65 26.61 5.64
N LYS A 441 30.15 25.37 5.64
CA LYS A 441 30.95 24.81 6.71
C LYS A 441 32.43 24.83 6.32
N PHE A 442 33.25 25.47 7.14
CA PHE A 442 34.69 25.54 6.96
C PHE A 442 35.39 24.34 7.61
N GLY A 443 36.67 24.11 7.24
CA GLY A 443 37.46 22.97 7.73
C GLY A 443 37.75 22.99 9.24
N ASN A 444 37.50 24.11 9.92
CA ASN A 444 37.60 24.29 11.37
C ASN A 444 36.24 24.12 12.09
N ASP A 445 35.25 23.53 11.42
CA ASP A 445 33.86 23.38 11.89
C ASP A 445 33.06 24.69 12.07
N GLU A 446 33.63 25.85 11.74
CA GLU A 446 32.87 27.09 11.69
C GLU A 446 31.82 27.05 10.56
N THR A 447 30.67 27.65 10.82
CA THR A 447 29.55 27.70 9.88
C THR A 447 29.05 29.12 9.71
N ILE A 448 28.80 29.52 8.46
CA ILE A 448 28.16 30.80 8.15
C ILE A 448 26.90 30.57 7.32
N ASN A 449 25.86 31.37 7.60
CA ASN A 449 24.64 31.39 6.79
C ASN A 449 24.87 32.27 5.56
N VAL A 450 24.60 31.75 4.36
CA VAL A 450 24.98 32.44 3.12
C VAL A 450 23.87 32.54 2.10
N ILE A 451 23.63 33.72 1.55
CA ILE A 451 22.63 33.94 0.52
C ILE A 451 23.31 34.19 -0.83
N GLU A 452 22.74 33.66 -1.91
CA GLU A 452 23.15 33.97 -3.28
C GLU A 452 23.12 35.48 -3.55
N TYR A 453 24.28 36.06 -3.87
CA TYR A 453 24.50 37.49 -4.07
C TYR A 453 23.57 38.08 -5.13
N ASP A 454 23.29 37.34 -6.20
CA ASP A 454 22.46 37.83 -7.31
C ASP A 454 21.00 38.11 -6.87
N ILE A 455 20.56 37.72 -5.66
CA ILE A 455 19.25 38.10 -5.07
C ILE A 455 19.06 39.62 -4.98
N ILE A 456 20.16 40.38 -4.82
CA ILE A 456 20.12 41.85 -4.73
C ILE A 456 19.53 42.47 -6.00
N GLU A 457 19.74 41.85 -7.17
CA GLU A 457 19.16 42.32 -8.43
C GLU A 457 17.65 42.10 -8.48
N ILE A 458 17.17 41.00 -7.87
CA ILE A 458 15.73 40.73 -7.71
C ILE A 458 15.10 41.78 -6.79
N GLU A 459 15.73 42.07 -5.66
CA GLU A 459 15.29 43.10 -4.71
C GLU A 459 15.19 44.48 -5.37
N LYS A 460 16.21 44.89 -6.14
CA LYS A 460 16.18 46.17 -6.88
C LYS A 460 14.99 46.25 -7.83
N CYS A 461 14.67 45.15 -8.53
CA CYS A 461 13.51 45.09 -9.42
C CYS A 461 12.18 45.18 -8.63
N ILE A 462 12.08 44.48 -7.49
CA ILE A 462 10.90 44.55 -6.61
C ILE A 462 10.70 45.96 -6.06
N ARG A 463 11.76 46.63 -5.57
CA ARG A 463 11.72 47.99 -5.03
C ARG A 463 11.30 49.03 -6.07
N ARG A 464 11.75 48.90 -7.32
CA ARG A 464 11.31 49.78 -8.43
C ARG A 464 9.81 49.72 -8.68
N ASN A 465 9.18 48.59 -8.34
CA ASN A 465 7.73 48.38 -8.45
C ASN A 465 6.99 48.67 -7.11
N GLY A 466 7.64 49.34 -6.16
CA GLY A 466 7.05 49.76 -4.89
C GLY A 466 6.89 48.66 -3.83
N GLY A 467 7.54 47.50 -4.00
CA GLY A 467 7.53 46.42 -3.00
C GLY A 467 8.81 46.35 -2.16
N GLU A 468 8.77 45.53 -1.12
CA GLU A 468 9.92 45.27 -0.24
C GLU A 468 10.26 43.77 -0.17
N LEU A 469 11.51 43.48 0.21
CA LEU A 469 12.03 42.15 0.48
C LEU A 469 12.84 42.19 1.79
N GLU A 470 12.38 41.46 2.81
CA GLU A 470 13.06 41.35 4.10
C GLU A 470 14.07 40.19 4.11
N TYR A 471 15.23 40.39 4.74
CA TYR A 471 16.27 39.37 4.87
C TYR A 471 16.40 38.86 6.31
N PRO A 472 16.93 37.65 6.54
CA PRO A 472 17.31 37.20 7.88
C PRO A 472 18.44 38.08 8.45
N ASN A 473 18.50 38.17 9.78
CA ASN A 473 19.67 38.72 10.46
C ASN A 473 20.85 37.75 10.29
N GLU A 474 22.09 38.28 10.30
CA GLU A 474 23.32 37.47 10.32
C GLU A 474 23.47 36.53 9.12
N VAL A 475 23.49 37.11 7.90
CA VAL A 475 23.72 36.40 6.64
C VAL A 475 24.81 37.08 5.83
N GLU A 476 25.65 36.29 5.18
CA GLU A 476 26.68 36.75 4.25
C GLU A 476 26.22 36.54 2.80
N TYR A 477 26.55 37.47 1.90
CA TYR A 477 26.23 37.31 0.49
C TYR A 477 27.38 36.63 -0.24
N VAL A 478 27.11 35.48 -0.86
CA VAL A 478 28.11 34.70 -1.59
C VAL A 478 27.78 34.73 -3.06
N LYS A 479 28.81 34.91 -3.89
CA LYS A 479 28.70 34.84 -5.35
C LYS A 479 29.49 33.65 -5.88
N PRO A 480 28.84 32.51 -6.12
CA PRO A 480 29.47 31.39 -6.81
C PRO A 480 29.86 31.83 -8.22
N PHE A 481 31.09 31.51 -8.63
CA PHE A 481 31.55 31.72 -10.01
C PHE A 481 31.29 30.49 -10.87
N ASP A 482 30.11 29.90 -10.72
CA ASP A 482 29.61 28.86 -11.60
C ASP A 482 28.52 29.45 -12.52
N TYR A 483 28.18 28.73 -13.59
CA TYR A 483 27.09 29.13 -14.50
C TYR A 483 25.71 28.77 -13.93
N TYR A 484 25.62 28.61 -12.60
CA TYR A 484 24.42 28.29 -11.86
C TYR A 484 24.10 29.47 -10.92
N THR A 485 22.83 29.69 -10.62
CA THR A 485 22.43 30.70 -9.64
C THR A 485 21.27 30.12 -8.86
N ASN A 486 21.53 29.82 -7.58
CA ASN A 486 20.55 29.22 -6.69
C ASN A 486 19.93 30.31 -5.81
N TYR A 487 18.86 30.92 -6.30
CA TYR A 487 18.19 31.95 -5.52
C TYR A 487 17.57 31.37 -4.24
N PRO A 488 17.64 32.11 -3.12
CA PRO A 488 17.04 31.70 -1.87
C PRO A 488 15.51 31.61 -1.98
N ILE A 489 14.88 31.02 -0.96
CA ILE A 489 13.42 30.90 -0.89
C ILE A 489 12.82 32.28 -0.60
N ILE A 490 11.91 32.76 -1.46
CA ILE A 490 11.12 33.97 -1.20
C ILE A 490 9.71 33.55 -0.78
N ILE A 491 9.38 33.75 0.51
CA ILE A 491 8.03 33.57 1.04
C ILE A 491 7.23 34.86 0.92
N HIS A 492 5.94 34.73 0.62
CA HIS A 492 5.03 35.87 0.42
C HIS A 492 3.98 35.91 1.53
N GLY A 493 3.73 37.10 2.08
CA GLY A 493 2.65 37.34 3.03
C GLY A 493 1.26 37.17 2.40
N SER A 494 0.24 37.05 3.24
CA SER A 494 -1.19 36.90 2.87
C SER A 494 -1.74 38.07 2.07
N LYS A 495 -1.38 39.28 2.47
CA LYS A 495 -2.00 40.51 1.96
C LYS A 495 -1.57 40.72 0.52
N ASN A 496 -2.54 40.80 -0.39
CA ASN A 496 -2.28 40.96 -1.83
C ASN A 496 -1.41 39.83 -2.44
N LEU A 497 -1.46 38.62 -1.89
CA LEU A 497 -0.60 37.48 -2.25
C LEU A 497 -0.40 37.28 -3.76
N THR A 498 -1.49 37.26 -4.54
CA THR A 498 -1.43 37.08 -6.00
C THR A 498 -0.58 38.15 -6.68
N THR A 499 -0.76 39.41 -6.28
CA THR A 499 0.03 40.54 -6.78
C THR A 499 1.48 40.40 -6.35
N LEU A 500 1.73 40.03 -5.09
CA LEU A 500 3.07 39.89 -4.55
C LEU A 500 3.88 38.84 -5.32
N VAL A 501 3.30 37.64 -5.51
CA VAL A 501 3.90 36.52 -6.27
C VAL A 501 4.14 36.90 -7.73
N LYS A 502 3.16 37.54 -8.39
CA LYS A 502 3.29 37.97 -9.78
C LYS A 502 4.45 38.97 -9.95
N ASN A 503 4.58 39.92 -9.03
CA ASN A 503 5.67 40.89 -9.05
C ASN A 503 7.03 40.22 -8.84
N THR A 504 7.14 39.25 -7.93
CA THR A 504 8.38 38.47 -7.72
C THR A 504 8.77 37.65 -8.95
N LEU A 505 7.81 36.97 -9.59
CA LEU A 505 8.07 36.20 -10.82
C LEU A 505 8.49 37.11 -11.99
N ASN A 506 7.89 38.29 -12.10
CA ASN A 506 8.30 39.29 -13.09
C ASN A 506 9.73 39.81 -12.84
N ALA A 507 10.12 39.96 -11.56
CA ALA A 507 11.49 40.33 -11.21
C ALA A 507 12.50 39.25 -11.63
N PHE A 508 12.23 37.98 -11.30
CA PHE A 508 13.05 36.84 -11.77
C PHE A 508 13.17 36.82 -13.29
N ARG A 509 12.03 36.94 -13.99
CA ARG A 509 12.00 36.96 -15.46
C ARG A 509 12.88 38.08 -16.03
N THR A 510 12.72 39.30 -15.51
CA THR A 510 13.45 40.47 -16.00
C THR A 510 14.97 40.30 -15.82
N ILE A 511 15.40 39.87 -14.63
CA ILE A 511 16.83 39.69 -14.35
C ILE A 511 17.39 38.53 -15.18
N PHE A 512 16.67 37.41 -15.27
CA PHE A 512 17.10 36.27 -16.06
C PHE A 512 17.23 36.60 -17.55
N GLU A 513 16.25 37.30 -18.14
CA GLU A 513 16.29 37.73 -19.54
C GLU A 513 17.51 38.63 -19.83
N ILE A 514 17.91 39.49 -18.89
CA ILE A 514 19.10 40.34 -19.02
C ILE A 514 20.39 39.52 -18.89
N GLN A 515 20.51 38.70 -17.84
CA GLN A 515 21.72 37.92 -17.57
C GLN A 515 21.98 36.87 -18.67
N ASN A 516 20.93 36.26 -19.20
CA ASN A 516 21.05 35.16 -20.15
C ASN A 516 21.36 35.60 -21.59
N GLN A 517 21.35 36.91 -21.88
CA GLN A 517 21.83 37.44 -23.17
C GLN A 517 23.32 37.14 -23.41
N THR A 518 24.10 36.98 -22.35
CA THR A 518 25.57 36.82 -22.45
C THR A 518 26.12 35.63 -21.66
N LEU A 519 25.46 35.20 -20.58
CA LEU A 519 26.07 34.27 -19.61
C LEU A 519 25.58 32.81 -19.72
N ASN A 520 24.56 32.51 -20.53
CA ASN A 520 23.95 31.17 -20.65
C ASN A 520 23.78 30.45 -19.29
N LYS A 521 23.25 31.17 -18.30
CA LYS A 521 23.14 30.73 -16.90
C LYS A 521 21.93 29.80 -16.71
N THR A 522 22.06 28.84 -15.80
CA THR A 522 20.92 28.09 -15.24
C THR A 522 20.53 28.71 -13.91
N ILE A 523 19.24 28.93 -13.67
CA ILE A 523 18.74 29.43 -12.39
C ILE A 523 17.85 28.38 -11.71
N SER A 524 17.95 28.27 -10.40
CA SER A 524 16.90 27.70 -9.54
C SER A 524 16.40 28.76 -8.59
N PHE A 525 15.11 28.74 -8.32
CA PHE A 525 14.48 29.61 -7.34
C PHE A 525 13.30 28.89 -6.70
N THR A 526 12.96 29.30 -5.49
CA THR A 526 11.80 28.76 -4.76
C THR A 526 10.90 29.91 -4.35
N ILE A 527 9.61 29.80 -4.64
CA ILE A 527 8.58 30.72 -4.17
C ILE A 527 7.68 30.01 -3.16
N GLY A 528 7.59 30.57 -1.95
CA GLY A 528 6.62 30.13 -0.95
C GLY A 528 5.37 31.00 -1.01
N LYS A 529 4.20 30.36 -1.10
CA LYS A 529 2.90 31.02 -0.98
C LYS A 529 1.98 30.23 -0.06
N TRP A 530 1.09 30.92 0.63
CA TRP A 530 0.10 30.29 1.48
C TRP A 530 -1.18 30.02 0.69
N MET A 531 -1.73 28.82 0.81
CA MET A 531 -3.02 28.46 0.23
C MET A 531 -3.95 28.02 1.36
N ILE A 532 -5.16 28.59 1.41
CA ILE A 532 -6.22 28.01 2.22
C ILE A 532 -6.67 26.77 1.46
N LEU A 533 -6.34 25.59 1.97
CA LEU A 533 -6.90 24.34 1.49
C LEU A 533 -8.38 24.36 1.87
N LYS A 534 -9.25 24.63 0.89
CA LYS A 534 -10.70 24.48 1.05
C LYS A 534 -11.08 23.01 0.93
#